data_AF-A0A376Y9Z0-F1
#
_entry.id   AF-A0A376Y9Z0-F1
#
_cell.length_a   1.000
_cell.length_b   1.000
_cell.length_c   1.000
_cell.angle_alpha   90.00
_cell.angle_beta   90.00
_cell.angle_gamma   90.00
#
_symmetry.space_group_name_H-M   'P 1'
#
loop_
_entity.id
_entity.type
_entity.pdbx_description
1 polymer ?
#
loop_
_entity_poly.entity_id
_entity_poly.type
_entity_poly.pdbx_seq_one_letter_code
_entity_poly.pdbx_strand_id
1 'polypeptide(L)'
;MPTRAGLNVLMTDAHMPPHQHGSHHGDTRLIRHAYGEGEKYVPLVLRAQTLWDELSRHNEEDPIFVRSGVINLGPADSTFLANVAHSAEQWQLNVEKLDAQGIMARWPEIRVPDNYIGLFETDSGFLRSELAIKTWIQLAKEAGCAQLFNCPVTAIRHDDDGVTIETADGEYQAKKAIVCAGTW
;
A
#
# COMPACT_ATOMS: atom_id res chain seq x y z
N MET A 1 9.75 -1.28 10.71
CA MET A 1 9.65 0.13 11.17
C MET A 1 10.93 0.52 11.90
N PRO A 2 11.48 1.72 11.65
CA PRO A 2 12.69 2.22 12.31
C PRO A 2 12.63 2.19 13.85
N THR A 3 11.51 2.60 14.45
CA THR A 3 11.34 2.61 15.91
C THR A 3 11.35 1.19 16.50
N ARG A 4 10.72 0.22 15.81
CA ARG A 4 10.81 -1.21 16.20
C ARG A 4 12.23 -1.78 16.09
N ALA A 5 13.11 -1.15 15.32
CA ALA A 5 14.53 -1.50 15.24
C ALA A 5 15.38 -0.77 16.30
N GLY A 6 14.76 -0.04 17.25
CA GLY A 6 15.43 0.63 18.36
C GLY A 6 16.01 2.00 18.03
N LEU A 7 15.65 2.58 16.88
CA LEU A 7 16.11 3.92 16.50
C LEU A 7 15.28 5.01 17.21
N ASN A 8 15.94 6.09 17.63
CA ASN A 8 15.27 7.31 18.06
C ASN A 8 14.79 8.08 16.83
N VAL A 9 13.47 8.23 16.70
CA VAL A 9 12.81 8.68 15.46
C VAL A 9 11.83 9.81 15.78
N LEU A 10 11.83 10.83 14.93
CA LEU A 10 10.79 11.86 14.86
C LEU A 10 9.95 11.63 13.59
N MET A 11 8.64 11.47 13.75
CA MET A 11 7.66 11.50 12.67
C MET A 11 7.02 12.88 12.61
N THR A 12 6.98 13.48 11.42
CA THR A 12 6.37 14.80 11.18
C THR A 12 5.26 14.73 10.16
N ASP A 13 4.20 15.51 10.33
CA ASP A 13 3.14 15.66 9.34
C ASP A 13 2.52 17.07 9.41
N ALA A 14 2.08 17.59 8.26
CA ALA A 14 1.41 18.88 8.15
C ALA A 14 0.00 18.87 8.78
N HIS A 15 -0.59 17.70 8.99
CA HIS A 15 -1.93 17.49 9.54
C HIS A 15 -1.91 16.39 10.62
N MET A 16 -3.10 15.98 11.11
CA MET A 16 -3.26 14.80 11.99
C MET A 16 -3.54 13.56 11.16
N PRO A 17 -2.62 12.60 10.99
CA PRO A 17 -2.95 11.40 10.24
C PRO A 17 -3.75 10.41 11.12
N PRO A 18 -4.71 9.68 10.53
CA PRO A 18 -5.18 9.82 9.14
C PRO A 18 -6.02 11.10 8.91
N HIS A 19 -5.81 11.76 7.77
CA HIS A 19 -6.51 12.99 7.34
C HIS A 19 -6.92 12.97 5.85
N GLN A 20 -7.64 14.01 5.40
CA GLN A 20 -8.17 14.13 4.02
C GLN A 20 -7.27 14.92 3.03
N HIS A 21 -6.22 15.58 3.50
CA HIS A 21 -5.35 16.43 2.66
C HIS A 21 -4.24 15.68 1.88
N GLY A 22 -4.12 14.37 2.07
CA GLY A 22 -3.13 13.51 1.41
C GLY A 22 -3.78 12.50 0.46
N SER A 23 -3.02 11.55 -0.08
CA SER A 23 -3.53 10.56 -1.06
C SER A 23 -3.93 9.20 -0.46
N HIS A 24 -4.01 9.09 0.87
CA HIS A 24 -4.35 7.85 1.57
C HIS A 24 -5.79 7.80 2.08
N HIS A 25 -6.54 8.90 2.00
CA HIS A 25 -7.92 8.99 2.47
C HIS A 25 -8.90 8.21 1.59
N GLY A 26 -10.10 8.00 2.10
CA GLY A 26 -11.04 7.09 1.48
C GLY A 26 -10.80 5.67 1.97
N ASP A 27 -11.88 4.90 2.01
CA ASP A 27 -11.99 3.70 2.84
C ASP A 27 -10.93 2.63 2.49
N THR A 28 -10.80 2.33 1.19
CA THR A 28 -10.03 1.16 0.74
C THR A 28 -8.98 1.47 -0.33
N ARG A 29 -7.99 0.57 -0.45
CA ARG A 29 -6.97 0.53 -1.51
C ARG A 29 -6.81 -0.89 -2.03
N LEU A 30 -6.73 -1.04 -3.34
CA LEU A 30 -6.54 -2.33 -3.99
C LEU A 30 -5.10 -2.84 -3.79
N ILE A 31 -4.93 -4.14 -3.54
CA ILE A 31 -3.64 -4.83 -3.58
C ILE A 31 -3.75 -6.02 -4.55
N ARG A 32 -2.81 -6.06 -5.51
CA ARG A 32 -2.66 -7.12 -6.52
C ARG A 32 -1.27 -7.73 -6.43
N HIS A 33 -1.09 -8.99 -6.80
CA HIS A 33 0.21 -9.66 -6.79
C HIS A 33 0.75 -9.86 -8.20
N ALA A 34 -0.11 -10.32 -9.12
CA ALA A 34 0.19 -10.42 -10.54
C ALA A 34 0.09 -9.03 -11.18
N TYR A 35 1.22 -8.33 -11.27
CA TYR A 35 1.26 -6.91 -11.57
C TYR A 35 1.30 -6.62 -13.08
N GLY A 36 0.20 -6.10 -13.62
CA GLY A 36 0.11 -5.72 -15.04
C GLY A 36 0.99 -4.51 -15.40
N GLU A 37 1.34 -3.68 -14.42
CA GLU A 37 2.25 -2.54 -14.55
C GLU A 37 3.73 -2.95 -14.70
N GLY A 38 4.05 -4.22 -14.46
CA GLY A 38 5.35 -4.82 -14.74
C GLY A 38 5.86 -5.75 -13.65
N GLU A 39 6.50 -6.84 -14.08
CA GLU A 39 7.01 -7.92 -13.23
C GLU A 39 7.94 -7.44 -12.10
N LYS A 40 8.72 -6.37 -12.34
CA LYS A 40 9.65 -5.78 -11.37
C LYS A 40 9.02 -5.43 -10.01
N TYR A 41 7.70 -5.24 -9.95
CA TYR A 41 6.99 -4.94 -8.71
C TYR A 41 6.60 -6.18 -7.89
N VAL A 42 6.55 -7.36 -8.51
CA VAL A 42 6.10 -8.61 -7.87
C VAL A 42 6.87 -8.94 -6.59
N PRO A 43 8.23 -8.94 -6.55
CA PRO A 43 8.95 -9.24 -5.31
C PRO A 43 8.65 -8.24 -4.18
N LEU A 44 8.42 -6.96 -4.53
CA LEU A 44 8.11 -5.91 -3.56
C LEU A 44 6.71 -6.10 -2.98
N VAL A 45 5.70 -6.37 -3.83
CA VAL A 45 4.31 -6.51 -3.37
C VAL A 45 4.08 -7.82 -2.61
N LEU A 46 4.80 -8.90 -2.93
CA LEU A 46 4.77 -10.13 -2.13
C LEU A 46 5.34 -9.89 -0.73
N ARG A 47 6.46 -9.15 -0.62
CA ARG A 47 6.97 -8.74 0.70
C ARG A 47 5.99 -7.80 1.41
N ALA A 48 5.34 -6.90 0.68
CA ALA A 48 4.32 -6.01 1.25
C ALA A 48 3.14 -6.81 1.80
N GLN A 49 2.66 -7.84 1.10
CA GLN A 49 1.58 -8.71 1.58
C GLN A 49 1.92 -9.34 2.93
N THR A 50 3.12 -9.89 3.09
CA THR A 50 3.57 -10.44 4.38
C THR A 50 3.50 -9.39 5.50
N LEU A 51 3.91 -8.15 5.21
CA LEU A 51 3.86 -7.06 6.18
C LEU A 51 2.42 -6.60 6.49
N TRP A 52 1.51 -6.70 5.52
CA TRP A 52 0.09 -6.42 5.74
C TRP A 52 -0.58 -7.50 6.57
N ASP A 53 -0.24 -8.77 6.36
CA ASP A 53 -0.72 -9.88 7.19
C ASP A 53 -0.17 -9.75 8.62
N GLU A 54 1.10 -9.37 8.77
CA GLU A 54 1.71 -9.03 10.06
C GLU A 54 0.97 -7.89 10.77
N LEU A 55 0.63 -6.81 10.04
CA LEU A 55 -0.06 -5.67 10.62
C LEU A 55 -1.51 -6.00 10.99
N SER A 56 -2.21 -6.75 10.15
CA SER A 56 -3.62 -7.12 10.36
C SER A 56 -3.80 -7.92 11.64
N ARG A 57 -2.80 -8.71 12.06
CA ARG A 57 -2.82 -9.44 13.34
C ARG A 57 -2.85 -8.55 14.59
N HIS A 58 -2.59 -7.25 14.47
CA HIS A 58 -2.76 -6.31 15.58
C HIS A 58 -4.22 -5.87 15.79
N ASN A 59 -5.14 -6.23 14.88
CA ASN A 59 -6.55 -5.87 14.97
C ASN A 59 -7.43 -7.05 14.54
N GLU A 60 -7.83 -7.88 15.51
CA GLU A 60 -8.61 -9.11 15.25
C GLU A 60 -10.06 -8.81 14.86
N GLU A 61 -10.65 -7.72 15.35
CA GLU A 61 -12.05 -7.36 15.08
C GLU A 61 -12.22 -6.65 13.72
N ASP A 62 -11.21 -5.91 13.27
CA ASP A 62 -11.25 -5.21 11.99
C ASP A 62 -9.95 -5.42 11.18
N PRO A 63 -9.93 -6.40 10.24
CA PRO A 63 -8.73 -6.75 9.52
C PRO A 63 -8.33 -5.63 8.55
N ILE A 64 -7.06 -5.24 8.60
CA ILE A 64 -6.51 -4.22 7.70
C ILE A 64 -6.48 -4.72 6.26
N PHE A 65 -6.10 -5.98 6.04
CA PHE A 65 -6.20 -6.66 4.76
C PHE A 65 -7.42 -7.56 4.69
N VAL A 66 -8.25 -7.38 3.67
CA VAL A 66 -9.40 -8.23 3.37
C VAL A 66 -9.12 -8.97 2.05
N ARG A 67 -8.96 -10.29 2.15
CA ARG A 67 -8.72 -11.17 1.00
C ARG A 67 -10.02 -11.45 0.24
N SER A 68 -10.49 -10.46 -0.51
CA SER A 68 -11.69 -10.56 -1.37
C SER A 68 -11.43 -11.31 -2.69
N GLY A 69 -10.17 -11.51 -3.05
CA GLY A 69 -9.76 -11.75 -4.43
C GLY A 69 -9.84 -10.48 -5.28
N VAL A 70 -9.14 -10.48 -6.42
CA VAL A 70 -9.18 -9.41 -7.42
C VAL A 70 -9.39 -10.02 -8.81
N ILE A 71 -10.40 -9.54 -9.53
CA ILE A 71 -10.65 -9.93 -10.93
C ILE A 71 -10.14 -8.85 -11.87
N ASN A 72 -9.18 -9.19 -12.71
CA ASN A 72 -8.69 -8.33 -13.79
C ASN A 72 -9.49 -8.65 -15.06
N LEU A 73 -10.15 -7.65 -15.67
CA LEU A 73 -11.03 -7.83 -16.84
C LEU A 73 -10.55 -6.97 -18.02
N GLY A 74 -10.63 -7.50 -19.22
CA GLY A 74 -10.27 -6.78 -20.44
C GLY A 74 -10.32 -7.65 -21.69
N PRO A 75 -10.13 -7.04 -22.87
CA PRO A 75 -10.08 -7.78 -24.12
C PRO A 75 -8.85 -8.73 -24.15
N ALA A 76 -8.97 -9.82 -24.89
CA ALA A 76 -7.95 -10.87 -24.93
C ALA A 76 -6.55 -10.40 -25.39
N ASP A 77 -6.47 -9.31 -26.16
CA ASP A 77 -5.24 -8.70 -26.68
C ASP A 77 -4.68 -7.57 -25.79
N SER A 78 -5.23 -7.40 -24.58
CA SER A 78 -4.75 -6.41 -23.61
C SER A 78 -3.31 -6.68 -23.16
N THR A 79 -2.43 -5.69 -23.39
CA THR A 79 -1.04 -5.72 -22.92
C THR A 79 -0.95 -5.82 -21.39
N PHE A 80 -1.87 -5.20 -20.67
CA PHE A 80 -1.94 -5.28 -19.21
C PHE A 80 -2.23 -6.72 -18.75
N LEU A 81 -3.22 -7.39 -19.34
CA LEU A 81 -3.55 -8.77 -18.97
C LEU A 81 -2.47 -9.77 -19.37
N ALA A 82 -1.76 -9.52 -20.47
CA ALA A 82 -0.58 -10.30 -20.83
C ALA A 82 0.51 -10.24 -19.73
N ASN A 83 0.75 -9.05 -19.17
CA ASN A 83 1.71 -8.88 -18.07
C ASN A 83 1.24 -9.55 -16.76
N VAL A 84 -0.06 -9.49 -16.46
CA VAL A 84 -0.65 -10.19 -15.30
C VAL A 84 -0.43 -11.70 -15.44
N ALA A 85 -0.77 -12.29 -16.58
CA ALA A 85 -0.57 -13.72 -16.84
C ALA A 85 0.91 -14.11 -16.77
N HIS A 86 1.80 -13.32 -17.39
CA HIS A 86 3.24 -13.58 -17.35
C HIS A 86 3.80 -13.52 -15.92
N SER A 87 3.41 -12.51 -15.13
CA SER A 87 3.84 -12.37 -13.74
C SER A 87 3.36 -13.54 -12.88
N ALA A 88 2.13 -14.01 -13.13
CA ALA A 88 1.57 -15.15 -12.42
C ALA A 88 2.34 -16.44 -12.69
N GLU A 89 2.71 -16.70 -13.94
CA GLU A 89 3.52 -17.87 -14.32
C GLU A 89 4.92 -17.82 -13.73
N GLN A 90 5.62 -16.69 -13.88
CA GLN A 90 7.00 -16.51 -13.39
C GLN A 90 7.11 -16.73 -11.87
N TRP A 91 6.14 -16.22 -11.11
CA TRP A 91 6.16 -16.22 -9.65
C TRP A 91 5.26 -17.28 -9.01
N GLN A 92 4.70 -18.21 -9.81
CA GLN A 92 3.79 -19.27 -9.37
C GLN A 92 2.61 -18.73 -8.53
N LEU A 93 2.03 -17.61 -8.96
CA LEU A 93 0.92 -16.96 -8.27
C LEU A 93 -0.39 -17.68 -8.55
N ASN A 94 -1.28 -17.70 -7.57
CA ASN A 94 -2.58 -18.35 -7.64
C ASN A 94 -3.58 -17.51 -8.47
N VAL A 95 -3.44 -17.60 -9.80
CA VAL A 95 -4.27 -16.87 -10.76
C VAL A 95 -5.05 -17.82 -11.64
N GLU A 96 -6.37 -17.68 -11.63
CA GLU A 96 -7.27 -18.44 -12.49
C GLU A 96 -7.60 -17.64 -13.75
N LYS A 97 -7.39 -18.23 -14.93
CA LYS A 97 -7.83 -17.64 -16.20
C LYS A 97 -9.25 -18.09 -16.52
N LEU A 98 -10.15 -17.14 -16.75
CA LEU A 98 -11.54 -17.35 -17.13
C LEU A 98 -11.83 -16.74 -18.51
N ASP A 99 -12.72 -17.36 -19.25
CA ASP A 99 -13.33 -16.76 -20.44
C ASP A 99 -14.55 -15.90 -20.06
N ALA A 100 -15.10 -15.15 -21.01
CA ALA A 100 -16.25 -14.28 -20.77
C ALA A 100 -17.45 -15.02 -20.16
N GLN A 101 -17.75 -16.23 -20.64
CA GLN A 101 -18.86 -17.04 -20.14
C GLN A 101 -18.61 -17.52 -18.69
N GLY A 102 -17.39 -17.96 -18.37
CA GLY A 102 -16.98 -18.36 -17.03
C GLY A 102 -17.03 -17.21 -16.02
N ILE A 103 -16.65 -16.00 -16.43
CA ILE A 103 -16.77 -14.79 -15.59
C ILE A 103 -18.24 -14.52 -15.25
N MET A 104 -19.12 -14.46 -16.26
CA MET A 104 -20.54 -14.17 -16.06
C MET A 104 -21.31 -15.28 -15.33
N ALA A 105 -20.85 -16.53 -15.44
CA ALA A 105 -21.39 -17.65 -14.68
C ALA A 105 -20.98 -17.61 -13.20
N ARG A 106 -19.73 -17.24 -12.91
CA ARG A 106 -19.20 -17.17 -11.53
C ARG A 106 -19.67 -15.92 -10.78
N TRP A 107 -19.79 -14.79 -11.46
CA TRP A 107 -20.26 -13.52 -10.92
C TRP A 107 -21.45 -13.00 -11.75
N PRO A 108 -22.70 -13.39 -11.39
CA PRO A 108 -23.91 -13.09 -12.16
C PRO A 108 -24.23 -11.61 -12.35
N GLU A 109 -23.60 -10.72 -11.59
CA GLU A 109 -23.77 -9.27 -11.65
C GLU A 109 -22.81 -8.61 -12.67
N ILE A 110 -21.73 -9.31 -13.06
CA ILE A 110 -20.75 -8.83 -14.03
C ILE A 110 -21.24 -9.13 -15.44
N ARG A 111 -21.12 -8.16 -16.35
CA ARG A 111 -21.38 -8.32 -17.79
C ARG A 111 -20.16 -7.88 -18.57
N VAL A 112 -19.67 -8.74 -19.45
CA VAL A 112 -18.53 -8.45 -20.32
C VAL A 112 -18.83 -8.87 -21.76
N PRO A 113 -18.22 -8.23 -22.77
CA PRO A 113 -18.27 -8.71 -24.15
C PRO A 113 -17.68 -10.12 -24.31
N ASP A 114 -18.12 -10.87 -25.32
CA ASP A 114 -17.65 -12.25 -25.55
C ASP A 114 -16.14 -12.36 -25.84
N ASN A 115 -15.50 -11.30 -26.31
CA ASN A 115 -14.06 -11.26 -26.57
C ASN A 115 -13.20 -10.89 -25.34
N TYR A 116 -13.81 -10.79 -24.16
CA TYR A 116 -13.09 -10.52 -22.91
C TYR A 116 -12.54 -11.80 -22.28
N ILE A 117 -11.48 -11.63 -21.51
CA ILE A 117 -10.95 -12.64 -20.60
C ILE A 117 -10.88 -12.06 -19.18
N GLY A 118 -10.82 -12.95 -18.20
CA GLY A 118 -10.65 -12.63 -16.79
C GLY A 118 -9.41 -13.32 -16.22
N LEU A 119 -8.65 -12.60 -15.40
CA LEU A 119 -7.57 -13.16 -14.59
C LEU A 119 -7.89 -12.90 -13.12
N PHE A 120 -8.31 -13.94 -12.41
CA PHE A 120 -8.74 -13.87 -11.02
C PHE A 120 -7.61 -14.25 -10.08
N GLU A 121 -7.18 -13.30 -9.25
CA GLU A 121 -6.15 -13.47 -8.23
C GLU A 121 -6.83 -13.79 -6.89
N THR A 122 -6.79 -15.06 -6.46
CA THR A 122 -7.50 -15.51 -5.26
C THR A 122 -6.88 -14.97 -3.97
N ASP A 123 -5.56 -14.81 -3.94
CA ASP A 123 -4.83 -14.35 -2.75
C ASP A 123 -4.78 -12.83 -2.60
N SER A 124 -5.20 -12.08 -3.62
CA SER A 124 -5.28 -10.62 -3.61
C SER A 124 -6.53 -10.10 -2.89
N GLY A 125 -6.65 -8.77 -2.78
CA GLY A 125 -7.82 -8.16 -2.17
C GLY A 125 -7.70 -6.66 -2.02
N PHE A 126 -8.17 -6.14 -0.88
CA PHE A 126 -8.10 -4.72 -0.57
C PHE A 126 -7.61 -4.47 0.86
N LEU A 127 -7.11 -3.26 1.08
CA LEU A 127 -6.57 -2.76 2.32
C LEU A 127 -7.45 -1.62 2.84
N ARG A 128 -7.72 -1.58 4.14
CA ARG A 128 -8.35 -0.45 4.83
C ARG A 128 -7.29 0.62 5.11
N SER A 129 -7.16 1.61 4.22
CA SER A 129 -6.02 2.54 4.21
C SER A 129 -5.96 3.45 5.44
N GLU A 130 -7.10 4.00 5.86
CA GLU A 130 -7.14 4.88 7.03
C GLU A 130 -6.86 4.11 8.33
N LEU A 131 -7.34 2.86 8.41
CA LEU A 131 -7.07 1.97 9.53
C LEU A 131 -5.59 1.58 9.61
N ALA A 132 -4.97 1.25 8.47
CA ALA A 132 -3.54 0.96 8.39
C ALA A 132 -2.68 2.09 8.97
N ILE A 133 -2.95 3.34 8.56
CA ILE A 133 -2.24 4.53 9.04
C ILE A 133 -2.43 4.72 10.54
N LYS A 134 -3.69 4.64 11.01
CA LYS A 134 -4.02 4.76 12.42
C LYS A 134 -3.25 3.74 13.27
N THR A 135 -3.25 2.46 12.85
CA THR A 135 -2.56 1.39 13.56
C THR A 135 -1.04 1.59 13.58
N TRP A 136 -0.44 1.99 12.45
CA TRP A 136 1.00 2.24 12.41
C TRP A 136 1.45 3.40 13.30
N ILE A 137 0.71 4.50 13.32
CA ILE A 137 1.00 5.65 14.19
C ILE A 137 0.91 5.27 15.66
N GLN A 138 -0.13 4.52 16.02
CA GLN A 138 -0.31 4.07 17.40
C GLN A 138 0.82 3.13 17.84
N LEU A 139 1.16 2.13 17.03
CA LEU A 139 2.27 1.20 17.32
C LEU A 139 3.62 1.91 17.40
N ALA A 140 3.86 2.91 16.54
CA ALA A 140 5.08 3.71 16.59
C ALA A 140 5.16 4.55 17.87
N LYS A 141 4.03 5.16 18.29
CA LYS A 141 3.93 5.94 19.53
C LYS A 141 4.19 5.07 20.77
N GLU A 142 3.58 3.89 20.83
CA GLU A 142 3.79 2.91 21.90
C GLU A 142 5.24 2.43 21.98
N ALA A 143 5.92 2.34 20.83
CA ALA A 143 7.34 2.04 20.76
C ALA A 143 8.27 3.23 21.09
N GLY A 144 7.72 4.39 21.49
CA GLY A 144 8.49 5.56 21.91
C GLY A 144 8.91 6.51 20.79
N CYS A 145 8.28 6.42 19.61
CA CYS A 145 8.52 7.38 18.53
C CYS A 145 8.02 8.78 18.91
N ALA A 146 8.85 9.81 18.70
CA ALA A 146 8.39 11.19 18.77
C ALA A 146 7.49 11.50 17.55
N GLN A 147 6.41 12.25 17.78
CA GLN A 147 5.41 12.59 16.76
C GLN A 147 5.08 14.07 16.84
N LEU A 148 5.29 14.79 15.74
CA LEU A 148 5.00 16.22 15.57
C LEU A 148 4.04 16.37 14.38
N PHE A 149 2.75 16.35 14.68
CA PHE A 149 1.65 16.46 13.71
C PHE A 149 1.02 17.86 13.76
N ASN A 150 0.31 18.24 12.70
CA ASN A 150 -0.15 19.63 12.45
C ASN A 150 0.99 20.66 12.39
N CYS A 151 2.19 20.25 12.02
CA CYS A 151 3.36 21.12 11.96
C CYS A 151 4.07 20.95 10.62
N PRO A 152 3.69 21.71 9.59
CA PRO A 152 4.29 21.62 8.27
C PRO A 152 5.80 21.90 8.33
N VAL A 153 6.59 21.03 7.69
CA VAL A 153 8.00 21.30 7.41
C VAL A 153 8.09 22.32 6.29
N THR A 154 8.83 23.40 6.51
CA THR A 154 8.97 24.52 5.57
C THR A 154 10.26 24.46 4.77
N ALA A 155 11.32 23.86 5.32
CA ALA A 155 12.60 23.68 4.63
C ALA A 155 13.37 22.46 5.15
N ILE A 156 14.27 21.96 4.31
CA ILE A 156 15.23 20.90 4.65
C ILE A 156 16.63 21.43 4.34
N ARG A 157 17.51 21.41 5.35
CA ARG A 157 18.93 21.71 5.22
C ARG A 157 19.77 20.46 5.49
N HIS A 158 20.97 20.43 4.93
CA HIS A 158 21.93 19.35 5.18
C HIS A 158 23.32 19.93 5.42
N ASP A 159 24.09 19.21 6.22
CA ASP A 159 25.50 19.45 6.49
C ASP A 159 26.23 18.10 6.61
N ASP A 160 27.49 18.12 7.03
CA ASP A 160 28.30 16.91 7.19
C ASP A 160 27.81 15.99 8.33
N ASP A 161 27.02 16.52 9.26
CA ASP A 161 26.54 15.80 10.46
C ASP A 161 25.14 15.21 10.27
N GLY A 162 24.34 15.72 9.32
CA GLY A 162 23.08 15.12 8.93
C GLY A 162 22.11 16.04 8.20
N VAL A 163 20.83 15.93 8.58
CA VAL A 163 19.70 16.62 7.98
C VAL A 163 18.97 17.38 9.08
N THR A 164 18.70 18.66 8.84
CA THR A 164 17.89 19.52 9.70
C THR A 164 16.61 19.89 8.96
N ILE A 165 15.47 19.74 9.63
CA ILE A 165 14.18 20.24 9.16
C ILE A 165 13.81 21.51 9.92
N GLU A 166 13.25 22.48 9.21
CA GLU A 166 12.68 23.71 9.78
C GLU A 166 11.15 23.60 9.78
N THR A 167 10.53 23.99 10.88
CA THR A 167 9.08 24.12 11.02
C THR A 167 8.73 25.45 11.69
N ALA A 168 7.45 25.77 11.80
CA ALA A 168 7.01 26.93 12.58
C ALA A 168 7.30 26.80 14.09
N ASP A 169 7.45 25.57 14.60
CA ASP A 169 7.64 25.28 16.01
C ASP A 169 9.11 25.12 16.40
N GLY A 170 10.02 24.99 15.43
CA GLY A 170 11.46 24.94 15.67
C GLY A 170 12.25 24.18 14.61
N GLU A 171 13.50 23.88 14.94
CA GLU A 171 14.42 23.12 14.11
C GLU A 171 14.72 21.76 14.75
N TYR A 172 14.75 20.70 13.94
CA TYR A 172 15.02 19.33 14.39
C TYR A 172 16.06 18.67 13.51
N GLN A 173 17.09 18.07 14.10
CA GLN A 173 18.21 17.45 13.38
C GLN A 173 18.26 15.93 13.60
N ALA A 174 18.60 15.20 12.53
CA ALA A 174 18.87 13.77 12.55
C ALA A 174 19.99 13.40 11.58
N LYS A 175 20.72 12.31 11.85
CA LYS A 175 21.80 11.83 10.96
C LYS A 175 21.31 11.38 9.57
N LYS A 176 20.03 11.01 9.47
CA LYS A 176 19.37 10.54 8.25
C LYS A 176 17.90 10.97 8.28
N ALA A 177 17.34 11.27 7.12
CA ALA A 177 15.93 11.59 6.94
C ALA A 177 15.31 10.75 5.82
N ILE A 178 13.99 10.55 5.89
CA ILE A 178 13.18 9.97 4.82
C ILE A 178 12.17 11.05 4.41
N VAL A 179 12.14 11.41 3.12
CA VAL A 179 11.19 12.36 2.58
C VAL A 179 10.06 11.60 1.88
N CYS A 180 8.86 11.64 2.46
CA CYS A 180 7.68 10.95 1.97
C CYS A 180 6.42 11.83 2.07
N ALA A 181 6.53 13.12 1.71
CA ALA A 181 5.45 14.12 1.79
C ALA A 181 4.30 13.91 0.78
N GLY A 182 4.44 12.94 -0.14
CA GLY A 182 3.40 12.62 -1.12
C GLY A 182 3.36 13.61 -2.28
N THR A 183 2.16 14.11 -2.59
CA THR A 183 1.84 14.84 -3.83
C THR A 183 2.33 16.30 -3.86
N TRP A 184 2.75 16.85 -2.72
CA TRP A 184 3.07 18.28 -2.54
C TRP A 184 4.53 18.61 -2.83
#